data_AF-F6W2R0-F1
#
_entry.id   AF-F6W2R0-F1
#
_cell.length_a   1.000
_cell.length_b   1.000
_cell.length_c   1.000
_cell.angle_alpha   90.00
_cell.angle_beta   90.00
_cell.angle_gamma   90.00
#
_symmetry.space_group_name_H-M   'P 1'
#
loop_
_entity.id
_entity.type
_entity.pdbx_description
1 polymer ?
#
loop_
_entity_poly.entity_id
_entity_poly.type
_entity_poly.pdbx_seq_one_letter_code
_entity_poly.pdbx_strand_id
1 'polypeptide(L)'
;TVLTGDVYTQLSLDVTLTNVSIELLKRHATSTEAEQSLGRLDFLKSVLEYRALSNNTKTANLSCEAFRAHDTRWTSTKEKNLSLVTVVLGPTQTTTNKSKDETKTSLQFELFQRSGPNCVEFVAVLNSMRVIVILDWLLDMQHYILDNPDQERFIALKEKTAKLMAKYGQQDSGNQQDLDNSGQLNPVPRNTDMRLSITETEFVMFENLTCVETDAIILRSTAVINYAPDNSSVKNDLPFRCSLERLEV
;
A
#
# COMPACT_ATOMS: atom_id res chain seq x y z
N THR A 1 -37.37 0.80 12.42
CA THR A 1 -36.63 1.21 13.63
C THR A 1 -35.27 1.74 13.23
N VAL A 2 -35.16 3.01 12.88
CA VAL A 2 -33.91 3.81 12.89
C VAL A 2 -34.36 5.26 13.02
N LEU A 3 -34.26 5.85 14.22
CA LEU A 3 -34.66 7.24 14.48
C LEU A 3 -33.59 8.05 15.23
N THR A 4 -32.36 7.56 15.35
CA THR A 4 -31.30 8.30 16.07
C THR A 4 -30.22 8.91 15.19
N GLY A 5 -30.16 8.61 13.89
CA GLY A 5 -29.12 9.15 12.99
C GLY A 5 -27.71 8.64 13.30
N ASP A 6 -27.57 7.67 14.20
CA ASP A 6 -26.29 7.14 14.61
C ASP A 6 -25.67 6.26 13.51
N VAL A 7 -24.39 6.49 13.24
CA VAL A 7 -23.61 5.65 12.34
C VAL A 7 -23.24 4.36 13.06
N TYR A 8 -23.53 3.21 12.45
CA TYR A 8 -23.21 1.90 13.00
C TYR A 8 -22.19 1.16 12.14
N THR A 9 -21.46 0.22 12.74
CA THR A 9 -20.48 -0.61 12.05
C THR A 9 -21.17 -1.73 11.27
N GLN A 10 -20.95 -1.79 9.97
CA GLN A 10 -21.46 -2.85 9.10
C GLN A 10 -20.52 -4.06 9.08
N LEU A 11 -19.22 -3.82 9.02
CA LEU A 11 -18.19 -4.85 9.01
C LEU A 11 -16.98 -4.36 9.79
N SER A 12 -16.42 -5.24 10.62
CA SER A 12 -15.11 -5.06 11.26
C SER A 12 -14.32 -6.33 11.07
N LEU A 13 -13.06 -6.20 10.68
CA LEU A 13 -12.14 -7.30 10.47
C LEU A 13 -10.80 -6.92 11.09
N ASP A 14 -10.31 -7.73 12.02
CA ASP A 14 -8.99 -7.57 12.61
C ASP A 14 -8.18 -8.84 12.32
N VAL A 15 -7.12 -8.71 11.52
CA VAL A 15 -6.27 -9.82 11.07
C VAL A 15 -4.86 -9.62 11.59
N THR A 16 -4.37 -10.56 12.38
CA THR A 16 -2.95 -10.62 12.75
C THR A 16 -2.20 -11.43 11.70
N LEU A 17 -1.18 -10.81 11.09
CA LEU A 17 -0.30 -11.42 10.10
C LEU A 17 1.03 -11.73 10.79
N THR A 18 1.34 -13.01 10.97
CA THR A 18 2.60 -13.48 11.56
C THR A 18 3.26 -14.48 10.64
N ASN A 19 4.44 -14.13 10.11
CA ASN A 19 5.16 -14.89 9.09
C ASN A 19 4.32 -15.17 7.83
N VAL A 20 3.57 -14.16 7.37
CA VAL A 20 2.78 -14.24 6.14
C VAL A 20 3.57 -13.61 5.00
N SER A 21 3.67 -14.31 3.89
CA SER A 21 4.33 -13.82 2.67
C SER A 21 3.30 -13.63 1.56
N ILE A 22 3.35 -12.49 0.89
CA ILE A 22 2.56 -12.19 -0.29
C ILE A 22 3.53 -12.01 -1.46
N GLU A 23 3.43 -12.88 -2.46
CA GLU A 23 4.17 -12.74 -3.72
C GLU A 23 3.29 -12.04 -4.76
N LEU A 24 3.82 -11.01 -5.40
CA LEU A 24 3.20 -10.30 -6.50
C LEU A 24 3.77 -10.86 -7.80
N LEU A 25 2.89 -11.43 -8.63
CA LEU A 25 3.28 -12.05 -9.89
C LEU A 25 2.89 -11.13 -11.05
N LYS A 26 3.86 -10.75 -11.88
CA LYS A 26 3.59 -10.10 -13.18
C LYS A 26 2.80 -11.02 -14.10
N ARG A 27 3.11 -12.32 -14.06
CA ARG A 27 2.48 -13.34 -14.90
C ARG A 27 2.51 -14.70 -14.20
N HIS A 28 1.37 -15.38 -14.22
CA HIS A 28 1.29 -16.77 -13.79
C HIS A 28 1.93 -17.72 -14.82
N ALA A 29 2.52 -18.81 -14.35
CA ALA A 29 2.99 -19.86 -15.25
C ALA A 29 1.87 -20.37 -16.16
N THR A 30 2.22 -20.60 -17.43
CA THR A 30 1.36 -21.29 -18.40
C THR A 30 2.07 -22.55 -18.88
N SER A 31 1.43 -23.34 -19.74
CA SER A 31 2.06 -24.56 -20.30
C SER A 31 3.35 -24.27 -21.06
N THR A 32 3.54 -23.03 -21.55
CA THR A 32 4.67 -22.63 -22.40
C THR A 32 5.60 -21.63 -21.74
N GLU A 33 5.19 -20.97 -20.66
CA GLU A 33 5.94 -19.88 -20.04
C GLU A 33 6.06 -20.07 -18.53
N ALA A 34 7.25 -19.77 -17.99
CA ALA A 34 7.49 -19.79 -16.56
C ALA A 34 6.77 -18.63 -15.84
N GLU A 35 6.54 -18.80 -14.55
CA GLU A 35 6.02 -17.76 -13.69
C GLU A 35 7.00 -16.57 -13.63
N GLN A 36 6.45 -15.35 -13.69
CA GLN A 36 7.24 -14.13 -13.60
C GLN A 36 6.85 -13.35 -12.35
N SER A 37 7.77 -13.30 -11.39
CA SER A 37 7.56 -12.54 -10.17
C SER A 37 7.93 -11.07 -10.31
N LEU A 38 7.31 -10.24 -9.46
CA LEU A 38 7.53 -8.81 -9.34
C LEU A 38 8.18 -8.46 -8.00
N GLY A 39 7.63 -8.98 -6.91
CA GLY A 39 8.11 -8.67 -5.59
C GLY A 39 7.43 -9.51 -4.53
N ARG A 40 8.08 -9.61 -3.38
CA ARG A 40 7.56 -10.34 -2.23
C ARG A 40 7.48 -9.44 -1.02
N LEU A 41 6.37 -9.53 -0.29
CA LEU A 41 6.12 -8.80 0.94
C LEU A 41 5.98 -9.80 2.09
N ASP A 42 6.91 -9.74 3.04
CA ASP A 42 6.95 -10.61 4.22
C ASP A 42 6.50 -9.82 5.46
N PHE A 43 5.32 -10.17 5.95
CA PHE A 43 4.72 -9.68 7.19
C PHE A 43 5.12 -10.61 8.33
N LEU A 44 6.24 -10.27 8.99
CA LEU A 44 6.76 -11.07 10.11
C LEU A 44 5.92 -10.85 11.36
N LYS A 45 5.52 -9.60 11.62
CA LYS A 45 4.62 -9.22 12.70
C LYS A 45 3.86 -7.95 12.31
N SER A 46 2.60 -8.13 11.92
CA SER A 46 1.73 -7.04 11.46
C SER A 46 0.27 -7.27 11.87
N VAL A 47 -0.50 -6.20 11.91
CA VAL A 47 -1.95 -6.21 12.15
C VAL A 47 -2.63 -5.40 11.04
N LEU A 48 -3.65 -6.00 10.43
CA LEU A 48 -4.55 -5.33 9.49
C LEU A 48 -5.92 -5.17 10.15
N GLU A 49 -6.33 -3.93 10.36
CA GLU A 49 -7.65 -3.56 10.86
C GLU A 49 -8.47 -2.97 9.71
N TYR A 50 -9.67 -3.48 9.48
CA TYR A 50 -10.59 -2.96 8.49
C TYR A 50 -11.97 -2.71 9.10
N ARG A 51 -12.57 -1.57 8.79
CA ARG A 51 -13.94 -1.24 9.19
C ARG A 51 -14.73 -0.64 8.04
N ALA A 52 -16.00 -1.02 7.93
CA ALA A 52 -16.99 -0.38 7.07
C ALA A 52 -18.17 0.09 7.93
N LEU A 53 -18.57 1.35 7.73
CA LEU A 53 -19.65 2.01 8.46
C LEU A 53 -20.87 2.21 7.57
N SER A 54 -22.05 2.33 8.18
CA SER A 54 -23.34 2.50 7.49
C SER A 54 -23.44 3.78 6.64
N ASN A 55 -22.58 4.77 6.88
CA ASN A 55 -22.50 6.01 6.11
C ASN A 55 -21.56 5.91 4.89
N ASN A 56 -21.26 4.70 4.41
CA ASN A 56 -20.33 4.42 3.31
C ASN A 56 -18.87 4.83 3.56
N THR A 57 -18.49 5.13 4.80
CA THR A 57 -17.08 5.31 5.17
C THR A 57 -16.44 3.95 5.42
N LYS A 58 -15.25 3.74 4.85
CA LYS A 58 -14.42 2.55 5.09
C LYS A 58 -13.02 2.97 5.50
N THR A 59 -12.43 2.23 6.42
CA THR A 59 -11.07 2.44 6.89
C THR A 59 -10.30 1.14 6.84
N ALA A 60 -9.05 1.19 6.41
CA ALA A 60 -8.10 0.09 6.51
C ALA A 60 -6.83 0.63 7.18
N ASN A 61 -6.31 -0.06 8.20
CA ASN A 61 -5.02 0.25 8.81
C ASN A 61 -4.13 -0.98 8.82
N LEU A 62 -2.96 -0.88 8.21
CA LEU A 62 -1.93 -1.91 8.25
C LEU A 62 -0.77 -1.41 9.09
N SER A 63 -0.61 -1.97 10.28
CA SER A 63 0.47 -1.67 11.22
C SER A 63 1.50 -2.79 11.19
N CYS A 64 2.73 -2.49 10.82
CA CYS A 64 3.83 -3.43 10.72
C CYS A 64 4.91 -3.11 11.77
N GLU A 65 5.12 -4.02 12.71
CA GLU A 65 6.27 -3.97 13.62
C GLU A 65 7.53 -4.59 13.01
N ALA A 66 7.35 -5.57 12.12
CA ALA A 66 8.44 -6.22 11.41
C ALA A 66 7.98 -6.60 10.00
N PHE A 67 8.62 -6.00 8.99
CA PHE A 67 8.25 -6.12 7.59
C PHE A 67 9.50 -6.30 6.71
N ARG A 68 9.39 -7.04 5.62
CA ARG A 68 10.43 -7.10 4.59
C ARG A 68 9.81 -7.05 3.22
N ALA A 69 10.44 -6.33 2.30
CA ALA A 69 10.07 -6.37 0.90
C ALA A 69 11.27 -6.88 0.09
N HIS A 70 11.00 -7.64 -0.96
CA HIS A 70 12.04 -8.22 -1.82
C HIS A 70 11.72 -7.89 -3.26
N ASP A 71 12.74 -7.47 -4.01
CA ASP A 71 12.69 -7.53 -5.48
C ASP A 71 12.96 -8.98 -5.91
N THR A 72 11.94 -9.62 -6.49
CA THR A 72 11.99 -11.03 -6.91
C THR A 72 11.98 -11.20 -8.43
N ARG A 73 12.14 -10.10 -9.20
CA ARG A 73 12.13 -10.12 -10.67
C ARG A 73 13.16 -11.08 -11.28
N TRP A 74 14.28 -11.30 -10.58
CA TRP A 74 15.39 -12.15 -11.04
C TRP A 74 15.59 -13.44 -10.25
N THR A 75 14.67 -13.81 -9.36
CA THR A 75 14.82 -15.02 -8.52
C THR A 75 14.66 -16.32 -9.32
N SER A 76 13.98 -16.28 -10.47
CA SER A 76 13.80 -17.44 -11.35
C SER A 76 14.92 -17.61 -12.40
N THR A 77 15.84 -16.65 -12.52
CA THR A 77 16.94 -16.72 -13.48
C THR A 77 18.05 -17.60 -12.88
N LYS A 78 18.71 -18.44 -13.71
CA LYS A 78 19.80 -19.34 -13.25
C LYS A 78 20.99 -18.61 -12.62
N GLU A 79 21.05 -17.29 -12.78
CA GLU A 79 22.03 -16.38 -12.19
C GLU A 79 21.61 -16.03 -10.75
N LYS A 80 21.69 -17.01 -9.85
CA LYS A 80 21.31 -16.93 -8.43
C LYS A 80 22.06 -15.86 -7.60
N ASN A 81 23.03 -15.17 -8.18
CA ASN A 81 23.92 -14.26 -7.46
C ASN A 81 23.46 -12.80 -7.46
N LEU A 82 22.46 -12.43 -8.28
CA LEU A 82 21.93 -11.05 -8.32
C LEU A 82 20.61 -10.88 -7.54
N SER A 83 20.00 -11.98 -7.11
CA SER A 83 18.53 -12.07 -7.03
C SER A 83 17.88 -11.76 -5.69
N LEU A 84 18.53 -11.03 -4.77
CA LEU A 84 17.93 -10.73 -3.47
C LEU A 84 18.41 -9.39 -2.93
N VAL A 85 18.13 -8.33 -3.69
CA VAL A 85 18.05 -7.00 -3.08
C VAL A 85 16.81 -6.99 -2.20
N THR A 86 17.00 -7.47 -0.97
CA THR A 86 15.99 -7.35 0.07
C THR A 86 15.93 -5.88 0.44
N VAL A 87 14.81 -5.21 0.17
CA VAL A 87 14.48 -3.96 0.83
C VAL A 87 14.24 -4.34 2.31
N VAL A 88 15.31 -4.38 3.09
CA VAL A 88 15.26 -4.72 4.52
C VAL A 88 14.67 -3.53 5.24
N LEU A 89 13.35 -3.52 5.25
CA LEU A 89 12.49 -2.66 6.05
C LEU A 89 12.52 -3.12 7.51
N GLY A 90 13.72 -3.27 8.06
CA GLY A 90 13.98 -3.66 9.44
C GLY A 90 14.56 -2.49 10.25
N PRO A 91 14.58 -2.61 11.59
CA PRO A 91 15.12 -1.55 12.43
C PRO A 91 16.61 -1.42 12.13
N THR A 92 17.09 -0.20 11.94
CA THR A 92 18.53 0.08 11.90
C THR A 92 19.14 -0.33 13.25
N GLN A 93 19.72 -1.54 13.29
CA GLN A 93 20.53 -1.95 14.43
C GLN A 93 21.82 -1.14 14.40
N THR A 94 21.81 0.02 15.05
CA THR A 94 23.04 0.65 15.52
C THR A 94 23.62 -0.24 16.61
N THR A 95 24.63 -1.02 16.22
CA THR A 95 25.51 -1.74 17.12
C THR A 95 26.29 -0.72 17.94
N THR A 96 25.81 -0.41 19.14
CA THR A 96 26.63 -0.05 20.31
C THR A 96 25.71 0.04 21.53
N ASN A 97 25.82 -0.95 22.41
CA ASN A 97 25.31 -0.96 23.79
C ASN A 97 23.79 -0.77 23.96
N LYS A 98 23.00 -1.82 23.74
CA LYS A 98 21.66 -1.90 24.34
C LYS A 98 21.66 -2.90 25.49
N SER A 99 21.41 -2.34 26.66
CA SER A 99 21.00 -2.99 27.89
C SER A 99 19.88 -4.01 27.65
N LYS A 100 19.78 -4.95 28.58
CA LYS A 100 18.84 -6.09 28.75
C LYS A 100 17.32 -5.81 28.65
N ASP A 101 16.91 -4.77 27.95
CA ASP A 101 15.50 -4.39 27.75
C ASP A 101 15.08 -4.69 26.29
N GLU A 102 15.15 -5.97 25.92
CA GLU A 102 14.45 -6.51 24.75
C GLU A 102 12.95 -6.50 25.08
N THR A 103 12.12 -5.60 24.52
CA THR A 103 10.65 -5.85 24.38
C THR A 103 9.83 -4.79 23.63
N LYS A 104 10.42 -3.76 23.00
CA LYS A 104 9.63 -2.86 22.13
C LYS A 104 10.25 -2.73 20.74
N THR A 105 9.92 -3.66 19.86
CA THR A 105 9.97 -3.41 18.41
C THR A 105 9.03 -2.23 18.13
N SER A 106 9.61 -1.05 17.87
CA SER A 106 8.83 0.13 17.51
C SER A 106 8.14 -0.10 16.18
N LEU A 107 6.90 0.37 16.05
CA LEU A 107 6.17 0.41 14.78
C LEU A 107 7.08 0.99 13.68
N GLN A 108 7.24 0.23 12.61
CA GLN A 108 8.20 0.48 11.53
C GLN A 108 7.54 1.09 10.31
N PHE A 109 6.40 0.51 9.95
CA PHE A 109 5.59 0.91 8.82
C PHE A 109 4.13 0.93 9.23
N GLU A 110 3.44 2.01 8.91
CA GLU A 110 1.99 2.07 9.02
C GLU A 110 1.41 2.59 7.71
N LEU A 111 0.35 1.94 7.23
CA LEU A 111 -0.43 2.39 6.10
C LEU A 111 -1.89 2.46 6.49
N PHE A 112 -2.39 3.68 6.59
CA PHE A 112 -3.79 3.98 6.83
C PHE A 112 -4.46 4.44 5.55
N GLN A 113 -5.64 3.91 5.28
CA GLN A 113 -6.53 4.34 4.23
C GLN A 113 -7.89 4.66 4.84
N ARG A 114 -8.48 5.79 4.42
CA ARG A 114 -9.89 6.09 4.64
C ARG A 114 -10.57 6.44 3.33
N SER A 115 -11.60 5.70 2.96
CA SER A 115 -12.45 6.03 1.82
C SER A 115 -13.80 6.51 2.31
N GLY A 116 -14.19 7.72 1.92
CA GLY A 116 -15.55 8.25 2.07
C GLY A 116 -16.27 8.33 0.72
N PRO A 117 -17.48 8.90 0.70
CA PRO A 117 -18.27 9.04 -0.53
C PRO A 117 -17.56 9.84 -1.63
N ASN A 118 -16.88 10.93 -1.25
CA ASN A 118 -16.31 11.89 -2.21
C ASN A 118 -14.78 12.02 -2.11
N CYS A 119 -14.13 11.32 -1.18
CA CYS A 119 -12.69 11.42 -0.97
C CYS A 119 -12.08 10.08 -0.56
N VAL A 120 -10.79 9.95 -0.83
CA VAL A 120 -9.94 8.88 -0.33
C VAL A 120 -8.68 9.52 0.24
N GLU A 121 -8.33 9.13 1.45
CA GLU A 121 -7.14 9.60 2.15
C GLU A 121 -6.21 8.41 2.40
N PHE A 122 -4.93 8.60 2.09
CA PHE A 122 -3.86 7.66 2.37
C PHE A 122 -2.83 8.31 3.28
N VAL A 123 -2.45 7.62 4.35
CA VAL A 123 -1.37 8.04 5.24
C VAL A 123 -0.39 6.89 5.38
N ALA A 124 0.85 7.11 4.96
CA ALA A 124 1.94 6.18 5.15
C ALA A 124 2.94 6.76 6.15
N VAL A 125 3.42 5.93 7.08
CA VAL A 125 4.43 6.30 8.07
C VAL A 125 5.60 5.34 7.96
N LEU A 126 6.81 5.88 7.81
CA LEU A 126 8.08 5.15 7.83
C LEU A 126 8.88 5.61 9.05
N ASN A 127 9.29 4.67 9.89
CA ASN A 127 10.02 4.98 11.11
C ASN A 127 11.21 4.04 11.32
N SER A 128 12.40 4.63 11.43
CA SER A 128 13.67 3.90 11.68
C SER A 128 13.91 2.75 10.71
N MET A 129 13.58 2.97 9.42
CA MET A 129 13.65 1.98 8.35
C MET A 129 14.90 2.15 7.49
N ARG A 130 15.34 1.07 6.83
CA ARG A 130 16.25 1.14 5.69
C ARG A 130 15.52 0.74 4.41
N VAL A 131 15.28 1.72 3.55
CA VAL A 131 14.56 1.54 2.28
C VAL A 131 15.59 1.51 1.16
N ILE A 132 15.77 0.37 0.52
CA ILE A 132 16.51 0.33 -0.74
C ILE A 132 15.60 0.81 -1.86
N VAL A 133 16.03 1.85 -2.57
CA VAL A 133 15.26 2.48 -3.65
C VAL A 133 15.71 1.93 -4.98
N ILE A 134 14.87 1.08 -5.57
CA ILE A 134 15.05 0.49 -6.90
C ILE A 134 14.03 1.15 -7.83
N LEU A 135 14.45 2.18 -8.58
CA LEU A 135 13.53 3.04 -9.32
C LEU A 135 12.75 2.29 -10.42
N ASP A 136 13.42 1.41 -11.16
CA ASP A 136 12.80 0.59 -12.21
C ASP A 136 11.80 -0.43 -11.61
N TRP A 137 12.11 -1.01 -10.45
CA TRP A 137 11.16 -1.85 -9.71
C TRP A 137 9.93 -1.05 -9.24
N LEU A 138 10.13 0.16 -8.73
CA LEU A 138 9.03 1.03 -8.29
C LEU A 138 8.11 1.41 -9.46
N LEU A 139 8.68 1.67 -10.64
CA LEU A 139 7.91 1.91 -11.86
C LEU A 139 7.14 0.66 -12.30
N ASP A 140 7.78 -0.51 -12.30
CA ASP A 140 7.11 -1.79 -12.59
C ASP A 140 5.95 -2.07 -11.61
N MET A 141 6.14 -1.77 -10.32
CA MET A 141 5.12 -1.89 -9.28
C MET A 141 3.98 -0.92 -9.49
N GLN A 142 4.27 0.33 -9.85
CA GLN A 142 3.25 1.32 -10.20
C GLN A 142 2.44 0.83 -11.39
N HIS A 143 3.10 0.38 -12.45
CA HIS A 143 2.43 -0.20 -13.62
C HIS A 143 1.57 -1.39 -13.22
N TYR A 144 2.08 -2.33 -12.43
CA TYR A 144 1.30 -3.48 -11.96
C TYR A 144 0.04 -3.09 -11.15
N ILE A 145 0.11 -2.02 -10.37
CA ILE A 145 -1.02 -1.54 -9.56
C ILE A 145 -2.05 -0.79 -10.42
N LEU A 146 -1.58 0.03 -11.38
CA LEU A 146 -2.41 0.88 -12.23
C LEU A 146 -3.00 0.11 -13.42
N ASP A 147 -2.15 -0.65 -14.11
CA ASP A 147 -2.54 -1.59 -15.14
C ASP A 147 -3.18 -2.79 -14.43
N ASN A 148 -4.49 -2.77 -14.23
CA ASN A 148 -5.24 -3.92 -13.74
C ASN A 148 -5.49 -4.89 -14.92
N PRO A 149 -4.71 -5.97 -15.15
CA PRO A 149 -5.08 -7.00 -16.13
C PRO A 149 -6.35 -7.76 -15.71
N ASP A 150 -6.74 -7.67 -14.44
CA ASP A 150 -7.91 -8.35 -13.87
C ASP A 150 -9.14 -7.43 -13.73
N GLN A 151 -9.17 -6.26 -14.37
CA GLN A 151 -10.37 -5.41 -14.35
C GLN A 151 -11.60 -6.19 -14.83
N GLU A 152 -11.46 -7.04 -15.85
CA GLU A 152 -12.51 -7.95 -16.32
C GLU A 152 -12.91 -9.02 -15.29
N ARG A 153 -11.95 -9.62 -14.56
CA ARG A 153 -12.23 -10.63 -13.54
C ARG A 153 -12.88 -10.03 -12.29
N PHE A 154 -12.46 -8.83 -11.90
CA PHE A 154 -13.04 -8.08 -10.79
C PHE A 154 -14.45 -7.59 -11.15
N ILE A 155 -14.67 -7.13 -12.38
CA ILE A 155 -16.01 -6.84 -12.92
C ILE A 155 -16.87 -8.11 -12.91
N ALA A 156 -16.38 -9.23 -13.42
CA ALA A 156 -17.11 -10.50 -13.43
C ALA A 156 -17.44 -11.02 -12.01
N LEU A 157 -16.52 -10.86 -11.06
CA LEU A 157 -16.75 -11.21 -9.65
C LEU A 157 -17.78 -10.27 -9.02
N LYS A 158 -17.69 -8.96 -9.29
CA LYS A 158 -18.66 -7.96 -8.82
C LYS A 158 -20.05 -8.22 -9.40
N GLU A 159 -20.17 -8.56 -10.68
CA GLU A 159 -21.42 -8.97 -11.33
C GLU A 159 -21.99 -10.25 -10.72
N LYS A 160 -21.15 -11.26 -10.49
CA LYS A 160 -21.56 -12.53 -9.88
C LYS A 160 -22.05 -12.31 -8.45
N THR A 161 -21.39 -11.43 -7.71
CA THR A 161 -21.77 -11.07 -6.34
C THR A 161 -23.06 -10.25 -6.32
N ALA A 162 -23.24 -9.31 -7.25
CA ALA A 162 -24.48 -8.55 -7.42
C ALA A 162 -25.67 -9.45 -7.80
N LYS A 163 -25.47 -10.42 -8.69
CA LYS A 163 -26.47 -11.44 -9.05
C LYS A 163 -26.85 -12.33 -7.86
N LEU A 164 -25.88 -12.68 -7.00
CA LEU A 164 -26.16 -13.41 -5.76
C LEU A 164 -26.97 -12.55 -4.76
N MET A 165 -26.60 -11.27 -4.61
CA MET A 165 -27.31 -10.34 -3.73
C MET A 165 -28.75 -10.08 -4.21
N ALA A 166 -28.97 -9.97 -5.53
CA ALA A 166 -30.32 -9.88 -6.10
C ALA A 166 -31.16 -11.16 -5.93
N LYS A 167 -30.51 -12.32 -5.79
CA LYS A 167 -31.17 -13.62 -5.61
C LYS A 167 -31.56 -13.91 -4.15
N TYR A 168 -30.88 -13.29 -3.18
CA TYR A 168 -31.04 -13.60 -1.75
C TYR A 168 -31.34 -12.38 -0.85
N GLY A 169 -31.41 -11.15 -1.38
CA GLY A 169 -31.60 -9.91 -0.61
C GLY A 169 -32.91 -9.19 -0.92
N GLN A 170 -33.69 -8.94 0.13
CA GLN A 170 -34.95 -8.20 0.17
C GLN A 170 -34.83 -6.76 -0.35
N GLN A 171 -35.97 -6.23 -0.81
CA GLN A 171 -36.25 -4.80 -0.95
C GLN A 171 -35.67 -4.01 0.22
N ASP A 172 -34.71 -3.14 -0.05
CA ASP A 172 -34.57 -1.92 0.73
C ASP A 172 -34.46 -0.73 -0.23
N SER A 173 -35.32 0.24 0.03
CA SER A 173 -35.61 1.38 -0.83
C SER A 173 -34.57 2.47 -0.62
N GLY A 174 -34.16 3.11 -1.72
CA GLY A 174 -33.57 4.45 -1.67
C GLY A 174 -32.05 4.49 -1.79
N ASN A 175 -31.52 4.25 -2.98
CA ASN A 175 -30.36 4.98 -3.46
C ASN A 175 -30.44 5.08 -4.98
N GLN A 176 -30.95 6.22 -5.44
CA GLN A 176 -30.79 6.69 -6.81
C GLN A 176 -29.29 6.85 -7.05
N GLN A 177 -28.66 5.81 -7.60
CA GLN A 177 -27.42 5.99 -8.35
C GLN A 177 -27.85 6.65 -9.65
N ASP A 178 -27.32 7.83 -9.94
CA ASP A 178 -27.58 8.54 -11.20
C ASP A 178 -27.05 7.69 -12.37
N LEU A 179 -27.94 6.84 -12.88
CA LEU A 179 -27.77 6.08 -14.10
C LEU A 179 -27.87 7.05 -15.27
N ASP A 180 -26.85 7.10 -16.12
CA ASP A 180 -27.04 7.66 -17.45
C ASP A 180 -27.93 6.69 -18.27
N ASN A 181 -28.45 7.17 -19.40
CA ASN A 181 -29.28 6.36 -20.31
C ASN A 181 -28.52 5.18 -20.96
N SER A 182 -27.25 4.92 -20.59
CA SER A 182 -26.42 3.82 -21.09
C SER A 182 -26.12 2.74 -20.03
N GLY A 183 -26.55 2.95 -18.78
CA GLY A 183 -26.34 1.99 -17.69
C GLY A 183 -24.90 1.95 -17.17
N GLN A 184 -24.09 2.96 -17.48
CA GLN A 184 -22.73 3.07 -16.95
C GLN A 184 -22.70 3.94 -15.69
N LEU A 185 -22.09 3.39 -14.63
CA LEU A 185 -21.76 4.15 -13.43
C LEU A 185 -20.70 5.18 -13.82
N ASN A 186 -21.07 6.45 -13.98
CA ASN A 186 -20.07 7.52 -14.03
C ASN A 186 -19.34 7.53 -12.67
N PRO A 187 -18.03 7.23 -12.61
CA PRO A 187 -17.30 7.35 -11.37
C PRO A 187 -17.25 8.84 -11.03
N VAL A 188 -17.97 9.25 -9.98
CA VAL A 188 -17.79 10.58 -9.39
C VAL A 188 -16.29 10.72 -9.07
N PRO A 189 -15.59 11.76 -9.57
CA PRO A 189 -14.19 11.96 -9.24
C PRO A 189 -14.07 12.08 -7.72
N ARG A 190 -13.31 11.17 -7.12
CA ARG A 190 -13.04 11.17 -5.67
C ARG A 190 -11.74 11.91 -5.43
N ASN A 191 -11.80 12.93 -4.58
CA ASN A 191 -10.60 13.65 -4.19
C ASN A 191 -9.62 12.70 -3.51
N THR A 192 -8.38 12.64 -3.95
CA THR A 192 -7.39 11.71 -3.38
C THR A 192 -6.27 12.46 -2.68
N ASP A 193 -6.23 12.38 -1.35
CA ASP A 193 -5.18 12.98 -0.55
C ASP A 193 -4.21 11.91 -0.04
N MET A 194 -2.91 12.19 -0.10
CA MET A 194 -1.86 11.31 0.39
C MET A 194 -0.90 12.08 1.29
N ARG A 195 -0.54 11.47 2.41
CA ARG A 195 0.51 11.94 3.32
C ARG A 195 1.51 10.83 3.59
N LEU A 196 2.79 11.15 3.44
CA LEU A 196 3.90 10.27 3.79
C LEU A 196 4.73 10.95 4.88
N SER A 197 4.80 10.32 6.04
CA SER A 197 5.63 10.74 7.16
C SER A 197 6.85 9.85 7.25
N ILE A 198 8.04 10.44 7.23
CA ILE A 198 9.33 9.77 7.23
C ILE A 198 10.07 10.24 8.49
N THR A 199 10.53 9.31 9.31
CA THR A 199 11.29 9.61 10.52
C THR A 199 12.44 8.62 10.64
N GLU A 200 13.65 9.15 10.84
CA GLU A 200 14.89 8.36 11.02
C GLU A 200 15.09 7.24 9.98
N THR A 201 14.60 7.44 8.76
CA THR A 201 14.64 6.44 7.69
C THR A 201 15.80 6.73 6.76
N GLU A 202 16.51 5.68 6.36
CA GLU A 202 17.62 5.72 5.43
C GLU A 202 17.16 5.20 4.06
N PHE A 203 17.35 5.99 3.02
CA PHE A 203 17.15 5.56 1.64
C PHE A 203 18.49 5.19 1.04
N VAL A 204 18.64 3.94 0.63
CA VAL A 204 19.85 3.43 0.00
C VAL A 204 19.61 3.29 -1.49
N MET A 205 20.38 4.01 -2.29
CA MET A 205 20.34 3.94 -3.74
C MET A 205 21.67 3.40 -4.23
N PHE A 206 21.64 2.33 -5.01
CA PHE A 206 22.83 1.74 -5.61
C PHE A 206 23.04 2.27 -7.02
N GLU A 207 24.28 2.44 -7.44
CA GLU A 207 24.61 2.78 -8.83
C GLU A 207 24.21 1.64 -9.79
N ASN A 208 24.56 0.40 -9.44
CA ASN A 208 24.29 -0.77 -10.26
C ASN A 208 23.94 -2.00 -9.43
N LEU A 209 22.65 -2.38 -9.43
CA LEU A 209 22.12 -3.54 -8.71
C LEU A 209 22.59 -4.89 -9.28
N THR A 210 23.26 -4.90 -10.44
CA THR A 210 23.77 -6.14 -11.07
C THR A 210 25.18 -6.52 -10.61
N CYS A 211 25.88 -5.61 -9.91
CA CYS A 211 27.22 -5.82 -9.41
C CYS A 211 27.22 -6.00 -7.90
N VAL A 212 28.06 -6.90 -7.38
CA VAL A 212 28.24 -7.12 -5.93
C VAL A 212 29.02 -5.96 -5.31
N GLU A 213 29.97 -5.40 -6.06
CA GLU A 213 30.76 -4.23 -5.67
C GLU A 213 30.23 -3.02 -6.43
N THR A 214 29.26 -2.33 -5.84
CA THR A 214 28.66 -1.11 -6.41
C THR A 214 28.64 -0.01 -5.36
N ASP A 215 28.91 1.21 -5.79
CA ASP A 215 28.76 2.37 -4.95
C ASP A 215 27.29 2.60 -4.59
N ALA A 216 27.07 3.12 -3.39
CA ALA A 216 25.73 3.43 -2.90
C ALA A 216 25.70 4.81 -2.27
N ILE A 217 24.60 5.52 -2.50
CA ILE A 217 24.26 6.76 -1.82
C ILE A 217 23.27 6.41 -0.72
N ILE A 218 23.54 6.87 0.51
CA ILE A 218 22.66 6.67 1.66
C ILE A 218 22.13 8.03 2.09
N LEU A 219 20.82 8.23 1.95
CA LEU A 219 20.15 9.46 2.36
C LEU A 219 19.38 9.21 3.64
N ARG A 220 19.80 9.81 4.75
CA ARG A 220 19.02 9.79 5.99
C ARG A 220 18.18 11.05 6.07
N SER A 221 16.89 10.89 6.37
CA SER A 221 15.94 12.02 6.33
C SER A 221 14.81 11.88 7.34
N THR A 222 14.31 13.03 7.82
CA THR A 222 13.00 13.17 8.45
C THR A 222 12.17 14.10 7.57
N ALA A 223 11.07 13.63 7.01
CA ALA A 223 10.30 14.43 6.06
C ALA A 223 8.81 14.17 6.17
N VAL A 224 8.00 15.18 5.87
CA VAL A 224 6.57 15.03 5.65
C VAL A 224 6.25 15.47 4.24
N ILE A 225 5.75 14.53 3.44
CA ILE A 225 5.31 14.76 2.07
C ILE A 225 3.78 14.70 2.06
N ASN A 226 3.15 15.68 1.46
CA ASN A 226 1.71 15.73 1.25
C ASN A 226 1.42 15.90 -0.25
N TYR A 227 0.46 15.16 -0.75
CA TYR A 227 -0.01 15.22 -2.11
C TYR A 227 -1.54 15.31 -2.12
N ALA A 228 -2.08 16.37 -2.70
CA ALA A 228 -3.50 16.69 -2.73
C ALA A 228 -3.84 17.38 -4.08
N PRO A 229 -3.97 16.60 -5.17
CA PRO A 229 -4.16 17.11 -6.52
C PRO A 229 -5.49 17.84 -6.71
N ASP A 230 -6.56 17.39 -6.06
CA ASP A 230 -7.93 17.89 -6.29
C ASP A 230 -8.27 19.13 -5.44
N ASN A 231 -7.47 19.41 -4.40
CA ASN A 231 -7.56 20.63 -3.59
C ASN A 231 -6.93 21.86 -4.27
N SER A 232 -6.34 21.69 -5.46
CA SER A 232 -5.72 22.75 -6.27
C SER A 232 -6.71 23.75 -6.90
N SER A 233 -8.02 23.57 -6.69
CA SER A 233 -9.07 24.52 -7.11
C SER A 233 -9.06 25.84 -6.33
N VAL A 234 -8.34 25.91 -5.20
CA VAL A 234 -7.97 27.17 -4.54
C VAL A 234 -6.66 27.67 -5.15
N LYS A 235 -6.73 28.80 -5.87
CA LYS A 235 -5.72 29.41 -6.77
C LYS A 235 -4.23 29.50 -6.33
N ASN A 236 -3.84 29.07 -5.13
CA ASN A 236 -2.48 29.21 -4.59
C ASN A 236 -1.91 27.94 -3.91
N ASP A 237 -2.61 26.80 -3.91
CA ASP A 237 -2.11 25.59 -3.26
C ASP A 237 -1.47 24.62 -4.27
N LEU A 238 -0.15 24.47 -4.19
CA LEU A 238 0.58 23.45 -4.94
C LEU A 238 0.07 22.05 -4.53
N PRO A 239 -0.22 21.16 -5.49
CA PRO A 239 -0.75 19.82 -5.20
C PRO A 239 0.26 18.94 -4.48
N PHE A 240 1.54 19.32 -4.47
CA PHE A 240 2.61 18.62 -3.78
C PHE A 240 3.30 19.56 -2.79
N ARG A 241 3.46 19.11 -1.54
CA ARG A 241 4.16 19.83 -0.48
C ARG A 241 5.11 18.88 0.23
N CYS A 242 6.38 19.27 0.36
CA CYS A 242 7.37 18.51 1.10
C CYS A 242 8.02 19.42 2.14
N SER A 243 8.04 18.96 3.39
CA SER A 243 8.85 19.53 4.46
C SER A 243 9.95 18.52 4.79
N LEU A 244 11.20 18.96 4.69
CA LEU A 244 12.38 18.14 4.87
C LEU A 244 13.18 18.69 6.05
N GLU A 245 13.44 17.83 7.02
CA GLU A 245 14.26 18.09 8.20
C GLU A 245 15.38 17.05 8.28
N ARG A 246 16.59 17.50 8.65
CA ARG A 246 17.75 16.61 8.91
C ARG A 246 18.08 15.67 7.74
N LEU A 247 18.41 16.24 6.59
CA LEU A 247 19.00 15.49 5.48
C LEU A 247 20.50 15.28 5.70
N GLU A 248 20.94 14.03 5.69
CA GLU A 248 22.35 13.62 5.72
C GLU A 248 22.63 12.72 4.51
N VAL A 249 23.80 12.90 3.87
CA VAL A 249 24.27 12.15 2.68
C VAL A 249 25.61 11.50 2.99
#